data_AF-A0A954L609-F1
#
_entry.id   AF-A0A954L609-F1
#
_cell.length_a   1.000
_cell.length_b   1.000
_cell.length_c   1.000
_cell.angle_alpha   90.00
_cell.angle_beta   90.00
_cell.angle_gamma   90.00
#
_symmetry.space_group_name_H-M   'P 1'
#
loop_
_entity.id
_entity.type
_entity.pdbx_description
1 polymer ?
#
loop_
_entity_poly.entity_id
_entity_poly.type
_entity_poly.pdbx_seq_one_letter_code
_entity_poly.pdbx_strand_id
1 'polypeptide(L)'
;MNPQLALGFTGQQGSESRHDARQELLRYINLKLAAHGQPIAESVGGGELVSLARGLLANFDEKTRLLEDYRCPADQRIEKFLNEHFNDRLNGENPLRLPGRTIILDRHGIARELSLPANGDVYSSDIVTSYRVKNGVLHNPRSDRRTTSGTFHIVAGGLPVADDKLEVPRETFIRLFRMAMQPPQELLELPFTSGQNARAFGWVSLLLRPIVRPEVPGFCESLSLETRFFAPGNLVSNLDFVESIFGNAGDPYLAENDSALDAEHWTGHTGCVILATHLQGVRKVDVG
;
A
#
# COMPACT_ATOMS: atom_id res chain seq x y z
N MET A 1 -9.99 7.91 16.37
CA MET A 1 -9.45 6.72 15.67
C MET A 1 -9.44 5.54 16.64
N ASN A 2 -9.96 4.35 16.26
CA ASN A 2 -9.93 3.17 17.13
C ASN A 2 -8.49 2.64 17.23
N PRO A 3 -7.81 2.70 18.39
CA PRO A 3 -6.39 2.36 18.51
C PRO A 3 -6.09 0.90 18.19
N GLN A 4 -7.07 0.00 18.34
CA GLN A 4 -6.92 -1.40 17.93
C GLN A 4 -6.88 -1.56 16.41
N LEU A 5 -7.71 -0.79 15.68
CA LEU A 5 -7.72 -0.80 14.21
C LEU A 5 -6.54 -0.04 13.61
N ALA A 6 -6.05 0.99 14.31
CA ALA A 6 -4.98 1.85 13.81
C ALA A 6 -3.57 1.34 14.13
N LEU A 7 -3.35 0.81 15.33
CA LEU A 7 -2.02 0.48 15.86
C LEU A 7 -1.92 -0.98 16.32
N GLY A 8 -3.01 -1.76 16.22
CA GLY A 8 -3.03 -3.13 16.72
C GLY A 8 -2.83 -3.25 18.23
N PHE A 9 -2.97 -2.15 18.98
CA PHE A 9 -2.88 -2.16 20.44
C PHE A 9 -4.11 -2.86 21.01
N THR A 10 -3.98 -4.17 21.16
CA THR A 10 -4.72 -4.94 22.16
C THR A 10 -3.94 -4.87 23.46
N GLY A 11 -4.56 -4.57 24.60
CA GLY A 11 -3.88 -4.58 25.92
C GLY A 11 -3.24 -5.95 26.26
N GLN A 12 -2.92 -6.24 27.53
CA GLN A 12 -2.51 -7.59 27.93
C GLN A 12 -3.65 -8.61 27.73
N GLN A 13 -3.80 -9.12 26.52
CA GLN A 13 -4.74 -10.17 26.15
C GLN A 13 -4.08 -11.54 26.32
N GLY A 14 -4.85 -12.49 26.86
CA GLY A 14 -4.46 -13.90 26.95
C GLY A 14 -4.14 -14.51 25.58
N SER A 15 -3.52 -15.69 25.56
CA SER A 15 -3.16 -16.39 24.33
C SER A 15 -4.39 -16.77 23.49
N GLU A 16 -5.50 -17.14 24.12
CA GLU A 16 -6.76 -17.51 23.44
C GLU A 16 -7.37 -16.31 22.69
N SER A 17 -7.48 -15.15 23.35
CA SER A 17 -7.99 -13.92 22.72
C SER A 17 -7.17 -13.48 21.50
N ARG A 18 -5.85 -13.69 21.50
CA ARG A 18 -4.98 -13.41 20.35
C ARG A 18 -5.19 -14.40 19.21
N HIS A 19 -5.45 -15.67 19.54
CA HIS A 19 -5.76 -16.68 18.54
C HIS A 19 -7.07 -16.34 17.82
N ASP A 20 -8.12 -16.03 18.58
CA ASP A 20 -9.44 -15.70 18.02
C ASP A 20 -9.39 -14.43 17.15
N ALA A 21 -8.71 -13.38 17.63
CA ALA A 21 -8.52 -12.15 16.86
C ALA A 21 -7.77 -12.40 15.54
N ARG A 22 -6.76 -13.28 15.54
CA ARG A 22 -6.07 -13.69 14.31
C ARG A 22 -7.00 -14.46 13.38
N GLN A 23 -7.81 -15.39 13.89
CA GLN A 23 -8.78 -16.13 13.07
C GLN A 23 -9.81 -15.22 12.42
N GLU A 24 -10.32 -14.22 13.15
CA GLU A 24 -11.21 -13.19 12.60
C GLU A 24 -10.52 -12.42 11.47
N LEU A 25 -9.27 -12.01 11.68
CA LEU A 25 -8.47 -11.29 10.69
C LEU A 25 -8.25 -12.13 9.41
N LEU A 26 -7.94 -13.43 9.54
CA LEU A 26 -7.76 -14.33 8.40
C LEU A 26 -9.06 -14.49 7.59
N ARG A 27 -10.22 -14.60 8.26
CA ARG A 27 -11.54 -14.62 7.60
C ARG A 27 -11.81 -13.31 6.86
N TYR A 28 -11.45 -12.19 7.47
CA TYR A 28 -11.57 -10.86 6.85
C TYR A 28 -10.69 -10.72 5.60
N ILE A 29 -9.44 -11.19 5.65
CA ILE A 29 -8.52 -11.21 4.52
C ILE A 29 -9.11 -12.02 3.36
N ASN A 30 -9.64 -13.21 3.62
CA ASN A 30 -10.29 -14.02 2.59
C ASN A 30 -11.50 -13.32 1.97
N LEU A 31 -12.31 -12.62 2.77
CA LEU A 31 -13.41 -11.80 2.25
C LEU A 31 -12.91 -10.68 1.33
N LYS A 32 -11.83 -9.98 1.71
CA LYS A 32 -11.21 -8.95 0.87
C LYS A 32 -10.67 -9.52 -0.44
N LEU A 33 -9.92 -10.62 -0.39
CA LEU A 33 -9.41 -11.26 -1.60
C LEU A 33 -10.55 -11.62 -2.55
N ALA A 34 -11.62 -12.24 -2.04
CA ALA A 34 -12.80 -12.56 -2.83
C ALA A 34 -13.49 -11.31 -3.42
N ALA A 35 -13.60 -10.22 -2.65
CA ALA A 35 -14.14 -8.94 -3.12
C ALA A 35 -13.29 -8.29 -4.23
N HIS A 36 -12.00 -8.61 -4.30
CA HIS A 36 -11.08 -8.19 -5.35
C HIS A 36 -10.95 -9.22 -6.50
N GLY A 37 -11.80 -10.25 -6.53
CA GLY A 37 -11.73 -11.31 -7.55
C GLY A 37 -10.49 -12.20 -7.45
N GLN A 38 -9.80 -12.17 -6.31
CA GLN A 38 -8.60 -12.96 -6.03
C GLN A 38 -8.96 -14.30 -5.35
N PRO A 39 -8.15 -15.36 -5.56
CA PRO A 39 -8.36 -16.60 -4.84
C PRO A 39 -8.17 -16.42 -3.33
N ILE A 40 -8.99 -17.12 -2.56
CA ILE A 40 -8.91 -17.15 -1.09
C ILE A 40 -7.93 -18.21 -0.62
N ALA A 41 -7.45 -18.07 0.61
CA ALA A 41 -6.67 -19.12 1.28
C ALA A 41 -7.60 -20.12 1.98
N GLU A 42 -7.82 -21.28 1.37
CA GLU A 42 -8.74 -22.30 1.89
C GLU A 42 -8.29 -22.87 3.25
N SER A 43 -6.99 -22.85 3.52
CA SER A 43 -6.38 -23.45 4.71
C SER A 43 -6.68 -22.72 6.02
N VAL A 44 -7.17 -21.49 5.98
CA VAL A 44 -7.37 -20.63 7.18
C VAL A 44 -8.85 -20.30 7.44
N GLY A 45 -9.76 -21.06 6.84
CA GLY A 45 -11.20 -20.90 7.03
C GLY A 45 -11.77 -19.65 6.33
N GLY A 46 -13.01 -19.30 6.65
CA GLY A 46 -13.71 -18.17 6.01
C GLY A 46 -14.33 -18.48 4.64
N GLY A 47 -14.06 -19.65 4.05
CA GLY A 47 -14.71 -20.11 2.82
C GLY A 47 -16.24 -20.17 2.93
N GLU A 48 -16.77 -20.57 4.09
CA GLU A 48 -18.22 -20.55 4.38
C GLU A 48 -18.80 -19.14 4.34
N LEU A 49 -18.09 -18.16 4.94
CA LEU A 49 -18.49 -16.75 4.94
C LEU A 49 -18.48 -16.18 3.52
N VAL A 50 -17.43 -16.46 2.75
CA VAL A 50 -17.31 -16.06 1.34
C VAL A 50 -18.43 -16.69 0.50
N SER A 51 -18.74 -17.97 0.74
CA SER A 51 -19.83 -18.67 0.05
C SER A 51 -21.19 -18.06 0.38
N LEU A 52 -21.45 -17.77 1.67
CA LEU A 52 -22.67 -17.10 2.12
C LEU A 52 -22.81 -15.69 1.51
N ALA A 53 -21.70 -14.95 1.41
CA ALA A 53 -21.67 -13.60 0.88
C ALA A 53 -21.57 -13.53 -0.66
N ARG A 54 -21.56 -14.67 -1.38
CA ARG A 54 -21.30 -14.73 -2.83
C ARG A 54 -22.14 -13.75 -3.65
N GLY A 55 -23.45 -13.66 -3.37
CA GLY A 55 -24.35 -12.75 -4.07
C GLY A 55 -24.00 -11.28 -3.84
N LEU A 56 -23.60 -10.91 -2.62
CA LEU A 56 -23.17 -9.56 -2.28
C LEU A 56 -21.82 -9.23 -2.92
N LEU A 57 -20.86 -10.17 -2.89
CA LEU A 57 -19.55 -10.00 -3.51
C LEU A 57 -19.65 -9.86 -5.03
N ALA A 58 -20.49 -10.65 -5.69
CA ALA A 58 -20.73 -10.52 -7.13
C ALA A 58 -21.38 -9.17 -7.48
N ASN A 59 -22.35 -8.70 -6.69
CA ASN A 59 -22.93 -7.38 -6.87
C ASN A 59 -21.91 -6.26 -6.65
N PHE A 60 -21.05 -6.42 -5.64
CA PHE A 60 -19.96 -5.48 -5.34
C PHE A 60 -18.98 -5.41 -6.50
N ASP A 61 -18.53 -6.55 -7.03
CA ASP A 61 -17.58 -6.60 -8.15
C ASP A 61 -18.14 -5.93 -9.42
N GLU A 62 -19.42 -6.16 -9.75
CA GLU A 62 -20.06 -5.46 -10.88
C GLU A 62 -20.13 -3.95 -10.68
N LYS A 63 -20.40 -3.47 -9.46
CA LYS A 63 -20.38 -2.04 -9.14
C LYS A 63 -18.96 -1.48 -9.20
N THR A 64 -17.97 -2.21 -8.70
CA THR A 64 -16.57 -1.80 -8.77
C THR A 64 -16.09 -1.71 -10.22
N ARG A 65 -16.54 -2.62 -11.10
CA ARG A 65 -16.27 -2.56 -12.54
C ARG A 65 -16.85 -1.29 -13.19
N LEU A 66 -18.05 -0.86 -12.80
CA LEU A 66 -18.63 0.41 -13.26
C LEU A 66 -17.88 1.64 -12.73
N LEU A 67 -17.18 1.50 -11.61
CA LEU A 67 -16.40 2.55 -10.95
C LEU A 67 -14.88 2.37 -11.19
N GLU A 68 -14.47 1.70 -12.27
CA GLU A 68 -13.06 1.39 -12.55
C GLU A 68 -12.16 2.64 -12.59
N ASP A 69 -12.70 3.75 -13.10
CA ASP A 69 -12.00 5.04 -13.19
C ASP A 69 -12.12 5.89 -11.92
N TYR A 70 -12.99 5.51 -10.98
CA TYR A 70 -13.12 6.23 -9.73
C TYR A 70 -11.87 6.00 -8.87
N ARG A 71 -11.41 7.07 -8.23
CA ARG A 71 -10.26 7.09 -7.34
C ARG A 71 -10.69 7.66 -6.01
N CYS A 72 -10.08 7.22 -4.91
CA CYS A 72 -10.31 7.87 -3.62
C CYS A 72 -9.79 9.33 -3.65
N PRO A 73 -10.28 10.22 -2.78
CA PRO A 73 -9.91 11.63 -2.81
C PRO A 73 -8.40 11.89 -2.74
N ALA A 74 -7.67 11.12 -1.93
CA ALA A 74 -6.22 11.21 -1.82
C ALA A 74 -5.52 10.86 -3.16
N ASP A 75 -5.94 9.77 -3.82
CA ASP A 75 -5.39 9.37 -5.11
C ASP A 75 -5.77 10.37 -6.22
N GLN A 76 -6.97 10.96 -6.17
CA GLN A 76 -7.36 12.04 -7.08
C GLN A 76 -6.45 13.27 -6.96
N ARG A 77 -6.09 13.68 -5.73
CA ARG A 77 -5.16 14.81 -5.50
C ARG A 77 -3.78 14.53 -6.10
N ILE A 78 -3.29 13.29 -5.92
CA ILE A 78 -1.99 12.86 -6.47
C ILE A 78 -2.04 12.83 -8.00
N GLU A 79 -3.02 12.15 -8.59
CA GLU A 79 -3.15 12.07 -10.04
C GLU A 79 -3.39 13.44 -10.67
N LYS A 80 -4.16 14.32 -10.03
CA LYS A 80 -4.34 15.70 -10.47
C LYS A 80 -3.00 16.44 -10.54
N PHE A 81 -2.22 16.40 -9.45
CA PHE A 81 -0.88 16.99 -9.44
C PHE A 81 0.00 16.41 -10.54
N LEU A 82 0.08 15.08 -10.68
CA LEU A 82 0.91 14.44 -11.70
C LEU A 82 0.51 14.89 -13.11
N ASN A 83 -0.78 14.90 -13.43
CA ASN A 83 -1.24 15.22 -14.78
C ASN A 83 -1.18 16.72 -15.09
N GLU A 84 -1.39 17.60 -14.10
CA GLU A 84 -1.17 19.04 -14.27
C GLU A 84 0.33 19.35 -14.39
N HIS A 85 1.14 18.78 -13.51
CA HIS A 85 2.58 19.04 -13.44
C HIS A 85 3.31 18.54 -14.67
N PHE A 86 2.88 17.45 -15.31
CA PHE A 86 3.56 16.86 -16.49
C PHE A 86 2.82 17.11 -17.83
N ASN A 87 1.75 17.91 -17.84
CA ASN A 87 0.87 18.07 -19.00
C ASN A 87 1.60 18.42 -20.31
N ASP A 88 2.53 19.38 -20.26
CA ASP A 88 3.31 19.84 -21.43
C ASP A 88 4.24 18.76 -22.01
N ARG A 89 4.52 17.68 -21.28
CA ARG A 89 5.38 16.57 -21.71
C ARG A 89 4.63 15.29 -22.04
N LEU A 90 3.34 15.20 -21.68
CA LEU A 90 2.52 14.03 -22.00
C LEU A 90 2.15 13.95 -23.49
N ASN A 91 2.20 15.06 -24.26
CA ASN A 91 2.00 15.07 -25.71
C ASN A 91 0.76 14.31 -26.22
N GLY A 92 -0.34 14.30 -25.44
CA GLY A 92 -1.58 13.57 -25.78
C GLY A 92 -1.54 12.06 -25.51
N GLU A 93 -0.48 11.55 -24.87
CA GLU A 93 -0.42 10.19 -24.36
C GLU A 93 -1.33 10.00 -23.13
N ASN A 94 -1.49 8.74 -22.71
CA ASN A 94 -2.31 8.39 -21.56
C ASN A 94 -1.88 9.14 -20.28
N PRO A 95 -2.86 9.57 -19.45
CA PRO A 95 -2.58 10.24 -18.19
C PRO A 95 -1.77 9.35 -17.25
N LEU A 96 -0.99 9.98 -16.38
CA LEU A 96 -0.30 9.30 -15.28
C LEU A 96 -1.35 8.87 -14.26
N ARG A 97 -1.57 7.56 -14.17
CA ARG A 97 -2.54 6.94 -13.26
C ARG A 97 -1.82 6.08 -12.24
N LEU A 98 -2.28 6.16 -10.99
CA LEU A 98 -1.91 5.24 -9.93
C LEU A 98 -2.59 3.88 -10.16
N PRO A 99 -2.16 2.81 -9.45
CA PRO A 99 -2.83 1.52 -9.54
C PRO A 99 -4.28 1.65 -9.07
N GLY A 100 -5.24 1.38 -9.96
CA GLY A 100 -6.66 1.60 -9.68
C GLY A 100 -7.24 0.59 -8.68
N ARG A 101 -7.14 -0.71 -8.99
CA ARG A 101 -7.64 -1.79 -8.14
C ARG A 101 -6.51 -2.31 -7.25
N THR A 102 -6.46 -1.85 -6.00
CA THR A 102 -5.51 -2.32 -4.99
C THR A 102 -6.23 -3.01 -3.84
N ILE A 103 -5.57 -3.95 -3.17
CA ILE A 103 -6.01 -4.52 -1.91
C ILE A 103 -5.71 -3.48 -0.83
N ILE A 104 -6.76 -2.85 -0.32
CA ILE A 104 -6.65 -1.78 0.66
C ILE A 104 -6.45 -2.37 2.05
N LEU A 105 -5.37 -1.94 2.71
CA LEU A 105 -5.07 -2.23 4.11
C LEU A 105 -5.78 -1.18 4.98
N ASP A 106 -7.02 -1.45 5.33
CA ASP A 106 -7.92 -0.58 6.09
C ASP A 106 -7.95 -0.90 7.60
N ARG A 107 -7.27 -1.96 8.01
CA ARG A 107 -7.16 -2.40 9.40
C ARG A 107 -5.76 -2.90 9.67
N HIS A 108 -5.21 -2.47 10.81
CA HIS A 108 -3.91 -2.89 11.30
C HIS A 108 -3.78 -4.41 11.37
N GLY A 109 -2.64 -4.92 10.89
CA GLY A 109 -2.28 -6.34 10.97
C GLY A 109 -2.64 -7.14 9.72
N ILE A 110 -3.48 -6.61 8.82
CA ILE A 110 -3.73 -7.24 7.51
C ILE A 110 -2.40 -7.38 6.75
N ALA A 111 -1.60 -6.31 6.73
CA ALA A 111 -0.30 -6.29 6.06
C ALA A 111 0.61 -7.43 6.55
N ARG A 112 0.64 -7.64 7.88
CA ARG A 112 1.43 -8.66 8.54
C ARG A 112 1.00 -10.07 8.14
N GLU A 113 -0.29 -10.37 8.20
CA GLU A 113 -0.77 -11.70 7.79
C GLU A 113 -0.62 -11.92 6.29
N LEU A 114 -0.76 -10.89 5.46
CA LEU A 114 -0.52 -11.00 4.01
C LEU A 114 0.95 -11.27 3.64
N SER A 115 1.90 -10.94 4.54
CA SER A 115 3.34 -11.03 4.29
C SER A 115 3.94 -12.45 4.38
N LEU A 116 3.13 -13.43 4.79
CA LEU A 116 3.51 -14.84 4.97
C LEU A 116 2.40 -15.75 4.43
N PRO A 117 2.69 -17.02 4.07
CA PRO A 117 1.67 -17.93 3.58
C PRO A 117 0.64 -18.21 4.68
N ALA A 118 -0.62 -18.34 4.30
CA ALA A 118 -1.72 -18.52 5.25
C ALA A 118 -1.53 -19.74 6.18
N ASN A 119 -0.93 -20.81 5.67
CA ASN A 119 -0.61 -22.06 6.37
C ASN A 119 0.90 -22.31 6.55
N GLY A 120 1.72 -21.28 6.47
CA GLY A 120 3.18 -21.42 6.51
C GLY A 120 3.87 -20.36 7.35
N ASP A 121 5.06 -20.72 7.84
CA ASP A 121 5.90 -19.84 8.64
C ASP A 121 7.06 -19.25 7.83
N VAL A 122 7.19 -19.57 6.55
CA VAL A 122 8.30 -19.13 5.69
C VAL A 122 7.76 -18.74 4.32
N TYR A 123 8.19 -17.57 3.85
CA TYR A 123 8.03 -17.13 2.46
C TYR A 123 9.39 -16.73 1.90
N SER A 124 9.66 -17.02 0.64
CA SER A 124 10.91 -16.64 -0.02
C SER A 124 10.67 -16.25 -1.47
N SER A 125 11.28 -15.15 -1.87
CA SER A 125 11.34 -14.64 -3.24
C SER A 125 12.72 -14.05 -3.51
N ASP A 126 12.98 -13.62 -4.76
CA ASP A 126 14.25 -13.01 -5.15
C ASP A 126 14.54 -11.67 -4.44
N ILE A 127 13.54 -11.09 -3.76
CA ILE A 127 13.64 -9.75 -3.14
C ILE A 127 13.52 -9.78 -1.62
N VAL A 128 12.85 -10.78 -1.04
CA VAL A 128 12.68 -10.89 0.42
C VAL A 128 12.49 -12.34 0.85
N THR A 129 13.06 -12.68 2.01
CA THR A 129 12.71 -13.91 2.72
C THR A 129 12.10 -13.55 4.07
N SER A 130 10.89 -14.02 4.32
CA SER A 130 10.07 -13.71 5.49
C SER A 130 9.85 -14.94 6.35
N TYR A 131 9.85 -14.74 7.68
CA TYR A 131 9.63 -15.80 8.66
C TYR A 131 8.62 -15.37 9.72
N ARG A 132 7.72 -16.29 10.10
CA ARG A 132 6.98 -16.20 11.36
C ARG A 132 7.90 -16.69 12.47
N VAL A 133 8.07 -15.87 13.50
CA VAL A 133 8.92 -16.17 14.66
C VAL A 133 8.13 -16.04 15.95
N LYS A 134 8.64 -16.60 17.05
CA LYS A 134 7.93 -16.63 18.34
C LYS A 134 7.53 -15.23 18.85
N ASN A 135 8.30 -14.21 18.50
CA ASN A 135 8.12 -12.83 18.92
C ASN A 135 7.49 -11.92 17.85
N GLY A 136 7.05 -12.47 16.70
CA GLY A 136 6.44 -11.67 15.63
C GLY A 136 6.81 -12.17 14.24
N VAL A 137 7.30 -11.26 13.41
CA VAL A 137 7.73 -11.54 12.03
C VAL A 137 9.16 -11.04 11.80
N LEU A 138 9.90 -11.74 10.95
CA LEU A 138 11.24 -11.38 10.50
C LEU A 138 11.23 -11.28 8.98
N HIS A 139 11.73 -10.17 8.44
CA HIS A 139 11.86 -9.96 7.00
C HIS A 139 13.31 -9.65 6.64
N ASN A 140 13.93 -10.51 5.84
CA ASN A 140 15.29 -10.34 5.33
C ASN A 140 15.20 -9.94 3.85
N PRO A 141 15.26 -8.65 3.50
CA PRO A 141 15.29 -8.20 2.10
C PRO A 141 16.61 -8.58 1.44
N ARG A 142 16.64 -8.64 0.10
CA ARG A 142 17.85 -8.90 -0.69
C ARG A 142 19.00 -7.96 -0.36
N SER A 143 18.70 -6.69 -0.10
CA SER A 143 19.67 -5.68 0.33
C SER A 143 19.46 -5.37 1.81
N ASP A 144 20.38 -5.85 2.65
CA ASP A 144 20.32 -5.71 4.11
C ASP A 144 20.70 -4.29 4.61
N ARG A 145 21.26 -3.44 3.74
CA ARG A 145 21.68 -2.08 4.12
C ARG A 145 21.27 -1.05 3.09
N ARG A 146 20.88 0.12 3.60
CA ARG A 146 20.56 1.30 2.78
C ARG A 146 21.85 2.01 2.35
N THR A 147 21.96 2.34 1.07
CA THR A 147 23.00 3.23 0.54
C THR A 147 22.50 4.68 0.57
N THR A 148 23.35 5.61 1.00
CA THR A 148 23.02 7.05 1.06
C THR A 148 23.66 7.87 -0.06
N SER A 149 24.80 7.43 -0.59
CA SER A 149 25.49 8.11 -1.68
C SER A 149 24.78 7.82 -3.02
N GLY A 150 24.37 8.87 -3.72
CA GLY A 150 23.80 8.79 -5.08
C GLY A 150 22.39 8.20 -5.17
N THR A 151 21.66 8.07 -4.06
CA THR A 151 20.34 7.41 -4.03
C THR A 151 19.14 8.36 -4.04
N PHE A 152 19.34 9.66 -3.83
CA PHE A 152 18.25 10.65 -3.80
C PHE A 152 18.24 11.47 -5.09
N HIS A 153 17.25 11.23 -5.93
CA HIS A 153 17.06 11.89 -7.22
C HIS A 153 15.82 12.79 -7.15
N ILE A 154 15.87 13.97 -7.78
CA ILE A 154 14.77 14.94 -7.79
C ILE A 154 14.47 15.32 -9.24
N VAL A 155 13.20 15.29 -9.62
CA VAL A 155 12.77 15.63 -10.98
C VAL A 155 12.79 17.15 -11.17
N ALA A 156 13.28 17.58 -12.33
CA ALA A 156 13.26 18.98 -12.74
C ALA A 156 11.84 19.55 -12.88
N GLY A 157 11.70 20.88 -12.85
CA GLY A 157 10.44 21.58 -13.14
C GLY A 157 9.50 21.81 -11.95
N GLY A 158 9.88 21.36 -10.75
CA GLY A 158 9.22 21.70 -9.48
C GLY A 158 9.94 22.82 -8.72
N LEU A 159 10.05 22.66 -7.40
CA LEU A 159 10.90 23.50 -6.57
C LEU A 159 12.39 23.32 -6.93
N PRO A 160 13.26 24.29 -6.60
CA PRO A 160 14.69 24.20 -6.88
C PRO A 160 15.32 22.91 -6.34
N VAL A 161 16.11 22.25 -7.18
CA VAL A 161 16.86 21.05 -6.80
C VAL A 161 18.09 21.46 -5.99
N ALA A 162 18.30 20.82 -4.84
CA ALA A 162 19.48 21.06 -4.02
C ALA A 162 20.75 20.53 -4.71
N ASP A 163 21.86 21.26 -4.55
CA ASP A 163 23.15 20.97 -5.20
C ASP A 163 23.68 19.55 -4.96
N ASP A 164 23.40 18.98 -3.79
CA ASP A 164 23.83 17.64 -3.40
C ASP A 164 22.95 16.50 -3.96
N LYS A 165 21.93 16.81 -4.77
CA LYS A 165 20.97 15.84 -5.34
C LYS A 165 21.17 15.67 -6.83
N LEU A 166 20.78 14.49 -7.32
CA LEU A 166 20.80 14.21 -8.75
C LEU A 166 19.50 14.69 -9.39
N GLU A 167 19.60 15.71 -10.24
CA GLU A 167 18.47 16.20 -11.03
C GLU A 167 18.12 15.21 -12.15
N VAL A 168 16.82 14.94 -12.34
CA VAL A 168 16.29 14.01 -13.33
C VAL A 168 15.37 14.74 -14.31
N PRO A 169 15.52 14.56 -15.63
CA PRO A 169 14.61 15.13 -16.61
C PRO A 169 13.15 14.69 -16.41
N ARG A 170 12.20 15.54 -16.78
CA ARG A 170 10.76 15.28 -16.60
C ARG A 170 10.29 14.08 -17.42
N GLU A 171 10.80 13.93 -18.64
CA GLU A 171 10.53 12.78 -19.52
C GLU A 171 10.98 11.46 -18.88
N THR A 172 12.16 11.47 -18.25
CA THR A 172 12.72 10.30 -17.56
C THR A 172 11.81 9.88 -16.42
N PHE A 173 11.29 10.84 -15.64
CA PHE A 173 10.30 10.54 -14.61
C PHE A 173 9.03 9.91 -15.19
N ILE A 174 8.45 10.48 -16.25
CA ILE A 174 7.23 9.95 -16.89
C ILE A 174 7.43 8.50 -17.31
N ARG A 175 8.56 8.18 -17.94
CA ARG A 175 8.89 6.82 -18.38
C ARG A 175 9.08 5.87 -17.19
N LEU A 176 9.83 6.28 -16.17
CA LEU A 176 10.03 5.49 -14.96
C LEU A 176 8.71 5.26 -14.21
N PHE A 177 7.85 6.27 -14.11
CA PHE A 177 6.54 6.15 -13.48
C PHE A 177 5.67 5.12 -14.22
N ARG A 178 5.61 5.19 -15.55
CA ARG A 178 4.86 4.20 -16.35
C ARG A 178 5.39 2.78 -16.18
N MET A 179 6.71 2.62 -16.16
CA MET A 179 7.34 1.33 -15.86
C MET A 179 7.02 0.87 -14.43
N ALA A 180 6.98 1.78 -13.46
CA ALA A 180 6.63 1.47 -12.07
C ALA A 180 5.21 0.89 -11.95
N MET A 181 4.27 1.37 -12.77
CA MET A 181 2.88 0.89 -12.81
C MET A 181 2.71 -0.46 -13.52
N GLN A 182 3.79 -1.02 -14.09
CA GLN A 182 3.81 -2.30 -14.80
C GLN A 182 4.82 -3.27 -14.17
N PRO A 183 4.64 -3.66 -12.88
CA PRO A 183 5.50 -4.64 -12.25
C PRO A 183 5.32 -6.02 -12.90
N PRO A 184 6.36 -6.86 -12.92
CA PRO A 184 6.24 -8.24 -13.37
C PRO A 184 5.31 -9.04 -12.45
N GLN A 185 4.70 -10.11 -12.97
CA GLN A 185 3.66 -10.86 -12.26
C GLN A 185 4.18 -11.45 -10.94
N GLU A 186 5.43 -11.89 -10.89
CA GLU A 186 6.10 -12.45 -9.71
C GLU A 186 6.21 -11.44 -8.56
N LEU A 187 6.31 -10.15 -8.89
CA LEU A 187 6.35 -9.06 -7.92
C LEU A 187 4.96 -8.73 -7.37
N LEU A 188 3.90 -9.02 -8.14
CA LEU A 188 2.50 -8.85 -7.72
C LEU A 188 1.99 -10.00 -6.84
N GLU A 189 2.67 -11.15 -6.80
CA GLU A 189 2.23 -12.32 -6.02
C GLU A 189 2.10 -11.96 -4.52
N LEU A 190 0.96 -12.30 -3.92
CA LEU A 190 0.75 -12.15 -2.48
C LEU A 190 1.30 -13.36 -1.72
N PRO A 191 2.23 -13.16 -0.76
CA PRO A 191 2.78 -14.26 0.04
C PRO A 191 1.72 -15.15 0.68
N PHE A 192 0.60 -14.56 1.11
CA PHE A 192 -0.55 -15.22 1.72
C PHE A 192 -1.04 -16.48 1.00
N THR A 193 -1.05 -16.46 -0.33
CA THR A 193 -1.57 -17.56 -1.17
C THR A 193 -0.47 -18.30 -1.92
N SER A 194 0.80 -18.04 -1.60
CA SER A 194 1.94 -18.67 -2.30
C SER A 194 2.01 -20.19 -2.10
N GLY A 195 1.47 -20.71 -0.99
CA GLY A 195 1.44 -22.13 -0.65
C GLY A 195 0.36 -22.97 -1.35
N GLN A 196 -0.42 -22.38 -2.25
CA GLN A 196 -1.50 -23.06 -2.98
C GLN A 196 -1.36 -22.92 -4.51
N ASN A 197 -2.12 -23.74 -5.25
CA ASN A 197 -2.11 -23.72 -6.71
C ASN A 197 -2.70 -22.43 -7.29
N ALA A 198 -3.85 -21.98 -6.75
CA ALA A 198 -4.49 -20.74 -7.16
C ALA A 198 -3.90 -19.57 -6.37
N ARG A 199 -2.94 -18.84 -6.94
CA ARG A 199 -2.26 -17.72 -6.29
C ARG A 199 -2.94 -16.39 -6.58
N ALA A 200 -2.93 -15.50 -5.60
CA ALA A 200 -3.44 -14.14 -5.70
C ALA A 200 -2.32 -13.18 -6.09
N PHE A 201 -2.66 -12.22 -6.96
CA PHE A 201 -1.75 -11.23 -7.49
C PHE A 201 -2.39 -9.85 -7.42
N GLY A 202 -1.66 -8.85 -6.96
CA GLY A 202 -2.18 -7.50 -6.98
C GLY A 202 -1.28 -6.46 -6.35
N TRP A 203 -1.69 -5.21 -6.54
CA TRP A 203 -1.19 -4.09 -5.76
C TRP A 203 -1.84 -4.08 -4.39
N VAL A 204 -1.09 -3.63 -3.40
CA VAL A 204 -1.54 -3.42 -2.03
C VAL A 204 -1.35 -1.94 -1.72
N SER A 205 -2.29 -1.33 -1.00
CA SER A 205 -2.19 0.08 -0.64
C SER A 205 -2.58 0.38 0.79
N LEU A 206 -1.99 1.44 1.34
CA LEU A 206 -2.19 1.91 2.71
C LEU A 206 -2.35 3.42 2.74
N LEU A 207 -3.29 3.91 3.54
CA LEU A 207 -3.40 5.34 3.89
C LEU A 207 -2.72 5.56 5.25
N LEU A 208 -1.83 6.54 5.31
CA LEU A 208 -1.14 6.98 6.52
C LEU A 208 -1.48 8.44 6.81
N ARG A 209 -1.53 8.80 8.10
CA ARG A 209 -1.64 10.19 8.58
C ARG A 209 -0.50 10.59 9.52
N PRO A 210 0.77 10.58 9.09
CA PRO A 210 1.90 10.93 9.95
C PRO A 210 1.79 12.38 10.47
N ILE A 211 2.06 12.57 11.76
CA ILE A 211 2.03 13.88 12.41
C ILE A 211 3.18 14.74 11.89
N VAL A 212 2.87 15.98 11.52
CA VAL A 212 3.83 17.00 11.06
C VAL A 212 3.97 18.10 12.10
N ARG A 213 2.85 18.53 12.70
CA ARG A 213 2.82 19.51 13.79
C ARG A 213 2.23 18.85 15.03
N PRO A 214 2.95 18.77 16.16
CA PRO A 214 2.38 18.26 17.40
C PRO A 214 1.36 19.26 17.97
N GLU A 215 0.45 18.76 18.81
CA GLU A 215 -0.45 19.59 19.60
C GLU A 215 0.34 20.38 20.66
N VAL A 216 -0.04 21.63 20.87
CA VAL A 216 0.40 22.45 22.00
C VAL A 216 -0.86 22.99 22.69
N PRO A 217 -1.19 22.53 23.91
CA PRO A 217 -2.42 22.92 24.61
C PRO A 217 -2.59 24.44 24.72
N GLY A 218 -3.75 24.93 24.30
CA GLY A 218 -4.10 26.36 24.31
C GLY A 218 -3.43 27.19 23.20
N PHE A 219 -2.68 26.57 22.29
CA PHE A 219 -2.01 27.27 21.19
C PHE A 219 -2.38 26.69 19.82
N CYS A 220 -2.19 25.39 19.60
CA CYS A 220 -2.52 24.78 18.31
C CYS A 220 -2.83 23.28 18.41
N GLU A 221 -3.73 22.84 17.54
CA GLU A 221 -4.04 21.43 17.32
C GLU A 221 -2.91 20.71 16.58
N SER A 222 -2.88 19.38 16.71
CA SER A 222 -1.97 18.56 15.89
C SER A 222 -2.38 18.59 14.41
N LEU A 223 -1.40 18.61 13.51
CA LEU A 223 -1.62 18.46 12.06
C LEU A 223 -0.89 17.24 11.52
N SER A 224 -1.54 16.56 10.59
CA SER A 224 -1.00 15.41 9.88
C SER A 224 -0.85 15.66 8.38
N LEU A 225 0.15 15.03 7.78
CA LEU A 225 0.24 14.83 6.34
C LEU A 225 -0.62 13.61 5.98
N GLU A 226 -1.28 13.60 4.83
CA GLU A 226 -1.83 12.35 4.30
C GLU A 226 -0.84 11.71 3.33
N THR A 227 -0.67 10.39 3.38
CA THR A 227 0.25 9.70 2.48
C THR A 227 -0.36 8.39 1.99
N ARG A 228 -0.34 8.22 0.66
CA ARG A 228 -0.76 6.99 -0.02
C ARG A 228 0.47 6.16 -0.34
N PHE A 229 0.53 4.96 0.23
CA PHE A 229 1.64 4.03 0.05
C PHE A 229 1.19 2.84 -0.80
N PHE A 230 1.88 2.60 -1.91
CA PHE A 230 1.59 1.54 -2.86
C PHE A 230 2.76 0.58 -2.97
N ALA A 231 2.47 -0.71 -2.94
CA ALA A 231 3.45 -1.74 -3.20
C ALA A 231 2.82 -2.91 -3.97
N PRO A 232 3.59 -3.58 -4.84
CA PRO A 232 3.23 -4.90 -5.33
C PRO A 232 3.10 -5.91 -4.17
N GLY A 233 2.28 -6.95 -4.35
CA GLY A 233 1.96 -7.93 -3.31
C GLY A 233 3.15 -8.55 -2.59
N ASN A 234 4.24 -8.82 -3.30
CA ASN A 234 5.44 -9.46 -2.75
C ASN A 234 6.18 -8.53 -1.76
N LEU A 235 5.89 -7.23 -1.81
CA LEU A 235 6.47 -6.19 -0.95
C LEU A 235 5.51 -5.73 0.16
N VAL A 236 4.45 -6.49 0.47
CA VAL A 236 3.46 -6.12 1.49
C VAL A 236 4.06 -6.01 2.90
N SER A 237 5.18 -6.67 3.20
CA SER A 237 5.91 -6.51 4.47
C SER A 237 6.41 -5.08 4.68
N ASN A 238 6.70 -4.33 3.61
CA ASN A 238 7.03 -2.91 3.71
C ASN A 238 5.84 -2.08 4.20
N LEU A 239 4.60 -2.49 3.88
CA LEU A 239 3.40 -1.82 4.36
C LEU A 239 3.13 -2.15 5.83
N ASP A 240 3.39 -3.38 6.30
CA ASP A 240 3.37 -3.72 7.74
C ASP A 240 4.36 -2.86 8.53
N PHE A 241 5.55 -2.65 7.97
CA PHE A 241 6.58 -1.82 8.60
C PHE A 241 6.13 -0.38 8.79
N VAL A 242 5.64 0.30 7.74
CA VAL A 242 5.22 1.71 7.85
C VAL A 242 3.91 1.86 8.61
N GLU A 243 2.99 0.88 8.52
CA GLU A 243 1.77 0.81 9.33
C GLU A 243 2.11 0.75 10.82
N SER A 244 3.07 -0.08 11.21
CA SER A 244 3.47 -0.23 12.62
C SER A 244 4.14 1.04 13.19
N ILE A 245 4.73 1.89 12.34
CA ILE A 245 5.40 3.13 12.75
C ILE A 245 4.42 4.31 12.78
N PHE A 246 3.59 4.45 11.74
CA PHE A 246 2.79 5.65 11.51
C PHE A 246 1.28 5.44 11.73
N GLY A 247 0.85 4.20 11.97
CA GLY A 247 -0.54 3.82 12.14
C GLY A 247 -1.31 3.68 10.83
N ASN A 248 -2.43 2.95 10.89
CA ASN A 248 -3.36 2.76 9.79
C ASN A 248 -4.45 3.84 9.84
N ALA A 249 -4.66 4.58 8.73
CA ALA A 249 -5.68 5.62 8.63
C ALA A 249 -6.99 5.17 7.93
N GLY A 250 -7.21 3.87 7.82
CA GLY A 250 -8.45 3.27 7.33
C GLY A 250 -8.55 3.17 5.81
N ASP A 251 -9.76 2.90 5.34
CA ASP A 251 -10.07 2.85 3.91
C ASP A 251 -10.18 4.27 3.34
N PRO A 252 -9.33 4.66 2.36
CA PRO A 252 -9.33 6.01 1.80
C PRO A 252 -10.58 6.34 0.98
N TYR A 253 -11.40 5.34 0.61
CA TYR A 253 -12.66 5.58 -0.11
C TYR A 253 -13.80 6.05 0.81
N LEU A 254 -13.64 5.90 2.13
CA LEU A 254 -14.62 6.38 3.09
C LEU A 254 -14.41 7.88 3.36
N ALA A 255 -15.50 8.65 3.33
CA ALA A 255 -15.46 10.10 3.57
C ALA A 255 -14.84 10.46 4.93
N GLU A 256 -15.06 9.64 5.96
CA GLU A 256 -14.44 9.81 7.29
C GLU A 256 -12.91 9.80 7.27
N ASN A 257 -12.30 9.21 6.24
CA ASN A 257 -10.85 9.12 6.07
C ASN A 257 -10.32 10.09 4.99
N ASP A 258 -11.17 10.94 4.40
CA ASP A 258 -10.72 12.01 3.51
C ASP A 258 -10.20 13.20 4.32
N SER A 259 -8.89 13.41 4.30
CA SER A 259 -8.23 14.50 5.04
C SER A 259 -8.74 15.89 4.67
N ALA A 260 -9.28 16.06 3.45
CA ALA A 260 -9.85 17.34 3.03
C ALA A 260 -11.14 17.72 3.76
N LEU A 261 -11.86 16.74 4.31
CA LEU A 261 -13.05 16.97 5.16
C LEU A 261 -12.67 17.26 6.62
N ASP A 262 -11.42 17.01 7.00
CA ASP A 262 -10.85 17.25 8.33
C ASP A 262 -9.75 18.33 8.25
N ALA A 263 -10.16 19.52 7.79
CA ALA A 263 -9.25 20.66 7.56
C ALA A 263 -8.54 21.16 8.83
N GLU A 264 -9.10 20.87 10.01
CA GLU A 264 -8.50 21.26 11.30
C GLU A 264 -7.25 20.44 11.65
N HIS A 265 -7.16 19.18 11.19
CA HIS A 265 -6.07 18.25 11.53
C HIS A 265 -5.23 17.82 10.32
N TRP A 266 -5.45 18.43 9.15
CA TRP A 266 -4.69 18.17 7.94
C TRP A 266 -3.80 19.36 7.57
N THR A 267 -2.56 19.10 7.18
CA THR A 267 -1.62 20.14 6.75
C THR A 267 -1.95 20.75 5.39
N GLY A 268 -2.91 20.18 4.64
CA GLY A 268 -3.18 20.55 3.24
C GLY A 268 -2.23 19.91 2.22
N HIS A 269 -1.34 19.01 2.65
CA HIS A 269 -0.37 18.33 1.79
C HIS A 269 -0.71 16.85 1.61
N THR A 270 -0.41 16.31 0.44
CA THR A 270 -0.61 14.90 0.08
C THR A 270 0.71 14.30 -0.39
N GLY A 271 1.08 13.14 0.16
CA GLY A 271 2.25 12.36 -0.23
C GLY A 271 1.87 11.08 -0.98
N CYS A 272 2.78 10.61 -1.84
CA CYS A 272 2.65 9.33 -2.52
C CYS A 272 3.98 8.57 -2.47
N VAL A 273 3.95 7.29 -2.14
CA VAL A 273 5.11 6.39 -2.18
C VAL A 273 4.74 5.16 -2.98
N ILE A 274 5.59 4.78 -3.93
CA ILE A 274 5.39 3.62 -4.82
C ILE A 274 6.66 2.77 -4.76
N LEU A 275 6.54 1.51 -4.36
CA LEU A 275 7.66 0.57 -4.41
C LEU A 275 7.73 -0.10 -5.79
N ALA A 276 8.89 0.00 -6.44
CA ALA A 276 9.10 -0.52 -7.80
C ALA A 276 10.53 -1.06 -7.97
N THR A 277 10.84 -2.16 -7.28
CA THR A 277 12.19 -2.76 -7.27
C THR A 277 12.65 -3.25 -8.64
N HIS A 278 11.72 -3.56 -9.55
CA HIS A 278 12.00 -3.97 -10.92
C HIS A 278 12.64 -2.86 -11.78
N LEU A 279 12.60 -1.60 -11.34
CA LEU A 279 13.24 -0.49 -12.06
C LEU A 279 14.77 -0.52 -12.00
N GLN A 280 15.37 -1.29 -11.10
CA GLN A 280 16.84 -1.36 -10.95
C GLN A 280 17.56 -1.84 -12.21
N GLY A 281 16.88 -2.62 -13.07
CA GLY A 281 17.43 -3.13 -14.32
C GLY A 281 17.23 -2.23 -15.54
N VAL A 282 16.53 -1.11 -15.39
CA VAL A 282 16.19 -0.22 -16.52
C VAL A 282 17.44 0.52 -17.00
N ARG A 283 17.70 0.49 -18.31
CA ARG A 283 18.87 1.18 -18.89
C ARG A 283 18.53 2.65 -19.09
N LYS A 284 19.53 3.52 -18.89
CA LYS A 284 19.38 4.98 -19.10
C LYS A 284 18.76 5.31 -20.46
N VAL A 285 19.29 4.72 -21.54
CA VAL A 285 18.79 4.92 -22.91
C VAL A 285 17.29 4.65 -23.09
N ASP A 286 16.72 3.75 -22.30
CA ASP A 286 15.29 3.41 -22.39
C ASP A 286 14.41 4.50 -21.73
N VAL A 287 14.98 5.27 -20.80
CA VAL A 287 14.29 6.33 -20.06
C VAL A 287 14.72 7.75 -20.46
N GLY A 288 15.47 7.88 -21.56
CA GLY A 288 15.93 9.15 -22.12
C GLY A 288 17.16 9.71 -21.41
#